data_AF-A0A553RGM0-F1
#
_entry.id   AF-A0A553RGM0-F1
#
_cell.length_a   1.000
_cell.length_b   1.000
_cell.length_c   1.000
_cell.angle_alpha   90.00
_cell.angle_beta   90.00
_cell.angle_gamma   90.00
#
_symmetry.space_group_name_H-M   'P 1'
#
loop_
_entity.id
_entity.type
_entity.pdbx_description
1 polymer ?
#
loop_
_entity_poly.entity_id
_entity_poly.type
_entity_poly.pdbx_seq_one_letter_code
_entity_poly.pdbx_strand_id
1 'polypeptide(L)' 'AYSIHVNGVLHCRVRYSQLLGLHEQIKKEYGNNVVPAFPPKKIFTLTPAEVDQRREQLEKYMQA' A
#
# COMPACT_ATOMS: atom_id res chain seq x y z
N ALA A 1 5.19 -10.37 -0.57
CA ALA A 1 3.84 -9.98 -0.09
C ALA A 1 4.02 -9.15 1.18
N TYR A 2 3.09 -8.24 1.48
CA TYR A 2 3.10 -7.38 2.66
C TYR A 2 2.11 -7.92 3.68
N SER A 3 2.57 -8.11 4.93
CA SER A 3 1.75 -8.59 6.04
C SER A 3 1.17 -7.41 6.80
N ILE A 4 -0.15 -7.25 6.76
CA ILE A 4 -0.86 -6.20 7.48
C ILE A 4 -1.30 -6.80 8.82
N HIS A 5 -0.86 -6.17 9.91
CA HIS A 5 -1.26 -6.53 11.26
C HIS A 5 -2.17 -5.43 11.83
N VAL A 6 -3.25 -5.83 12.48
CA VAL A 6 -4.18 -4.93 13.16
C VAL A 6 -4.19 -5.31 14.62
N ASN A 7 -3.90 -4.36 15.51
CA ASN A 7 -3.75 -4.59 16.95
C ASN A 7 -2.74 -5.72 17.28
N GLY A 8 -1.63 -5.79 16.54
CA GLY A 8 -0.58 -6.79 16.72
C GLY A 8 -0.88 -8.18 16.14
N VAL A 9 -2.09 -8.40 15.61
CA VAL A 9 -2.50 -9.71 15.03
C VAL A 9 -2.48 -9.64 13.51
N LEU A 10 -2.00 -10.70 12.85
CA LEU A 10 -2.00 -10.80 11.39
C LEU A 10 -3.43 -10.74 10.87
N HIS A 11 -3.75 -9.71 10.08
CA HIS A 11 -5.06 -9.55 9.45
C HIS A 11 -5.06 -10.15 8.04
N CYS A 12 -4.07 -9.80 7.20
CA CYS A 12 -3.95 -10.35 5.86
C CYS A 12 -2.52 -10.26 5.30
N ARG A 13 -2.27 -11.02 4.23
CA ARG A 13 -1.05 -10.93 3.40
C ARG A 13 -1.44 -10.58 1.99
N VAL A 14 -0.98 -9.44 1.50
CA VAL A 14 -1.39 -8.89 0.20
C VAL A 14 -0.19 -8.51 -0.66
N ARG A 15 -0.38 -8.50 -1.98
CA ARG A 15 0.60 -7.94 -2.92
C ARG A 15 0.40 -6.44 -3.06
N TYR A 16 1.46 -5.72 -3.44
CA TYR A 16 1.37 -4.28 -3.74
C TYR A 16 0.24 -3.95 -4.73
N SER A 17 0.07 -4.77 -5.77
CA SER A 17 -0.97 -4.55 -6.79
C SER A 17 -2.40 -4.66 -6.24
N GLN A 18 -2.64 -5.43 -5.17
CA GLN A 18 -3.95 -5.51 -4.53
C GLN A 18 -4.26 -4.22 -3.76
N LEU A 19 -3.28 -3.69 -3.03
CA LEU A 19 -3.43 -2.42 -2.31
C LEU A 19 -3.56 -1.23 -3.28
N LEU A 20 -2.87 -1.27 -4.40
CA LEU A 20 -3.05 -0.28 -5.45
C LEU A 20 -4.47 -0.33 -6.04
N GLY A 21 -4.98 -1.53 -6.32
CA GLY A 21 -6.35 -1.70 -6.80
C GLY A 21 -7.37 -1.12 -5.83
N LEU A 22 -7.17 -1.33 -4.52
CA LEU A 22 -7.99 -0.71 -3.47
C LEU A 22 -7.89 0.83 -3.51
N HIS A 23 -6.69 1.40 -3.61
CA HIS A 23 -6.51 2.85 -3.75
C HIS A 23 -7.26 3.43 -4.97
N GLU A 24 -7.15 2.77 -6.12
CA GLU A 24 -7.84 3.17 -7.36
C GLU A 24 -9.37 3.07 -7.20
N GLN A 25 -9.89 2.04 -6.51
CA GLN A 25 -11.31 1.90 -6.20
C GLN A 25 -11.83 3.02 -5.30
N ILE A 26 -11.11 3.36 -4.22
CA ILE A 26 -11.50 4.45 -3.32
C ILE A 26 -11.47 5.79 -4.06
N LYS A 27 -10.45 6.07 -4.87
CA LYS A 27 -10.39 7.29 -5.68
C LYS A 27 -11.53 7.39 -6.69
N LYS A 28 -11.92 6.27 -7.29
CA LYS A 28 -13.04 6.23 -8.24
C LYS A 28 -14.37 6.55 -7.55
N GLU A 29 -14.58 6.00 -6.35
CA GLU A 29 -15.85 6.14 -5.61
C GLU A 29 -15.99 7.50 -4.91
N TYR A 30 -14.90 7.97 -4.29
CA TYR A 30 -14.94 9.13 -3.39
C TYR A 30 -14.13 10.34 -3.89
N GLY A 31 -13.46 10.22 -5.04
CA GLY A 31 -12.64 11.27 -5.64
C GLY A 31 -11.17 11.28 -5.19
N ASN A 32 -10.37 12.16 -5.80
CA ASN A 32 -8.90 12.13 -5.65
C ASN A 32 -8.37 12.66 -4.31
N ASN A 33 -9.15 13.45 -3.57
CA ASN A 33 -8.68 14.17 -2.38
C ASN A 33 -9.00 13.46 -1.05
N VAL A 34 -9.61 12.27 -1.10
CA VAL A 34 -10.05 11.51 0.09
C VAL A 34 -9.04 10.48 0.56
N VAL A 35 -7.95 10.27 -0.19
CA VAL A 35 -6.90 9.32 0.14
C VAL A 35 -5.53 9.99 0.10
N PRO A 36 -4.59 9.56 0.96
CA PRO A 36 -3.22 10.04 0.92
C PRO A 36 -2.51 9.60 -0.37
N ALA A 37 -1.29 10.10 -0.58
CA ALA A 37 -0.47 9.69 -1.71
C ALA A 37 -0.09 8.21 -1.58
N PHE A 38 -0.40 7.41 -2.62
CA PHE A 38 -0.05 6.00 -2.65
C PHE A 38 1.37 5.77 -3.18
N PRO A 39 2.13 4.76 -2.68
CA PRO A 39 3.48 4.49 -3.15
C PRO A 39 3.50 4.16 -4.65
N PRO A 40 4.41 4.73 -5.45
CA PRO A 40 4.37 4.60 -6.90
C PRO A 40 4.77 3.20 -7.41
N LYS A 41 4.26 2.87 -8.60
CA LYS A 41 4.72 1.70 -9.36
C LYS A 41 6.19 1.87 -9.72
N LYS A 42 6.90 0.76 -9.84
CA LYS A 42 8.27 0.70 -10.38
C LYS A 42 8.24 -0.23 -11.58
N ILE A 43 8.93 0.16 -12.66
CA ILE A 43 8.97 -0.61 -13.91
C ILE A 43 9.98 -1.76 -13.81
N PHE A 44 11.01 -1.58 -12.98
CA PHE A 44 12.02 -2.60 -12.67
C PHE A 44 11.71 -3.33 -11.36
N THR A 45 12.30 -4.51 -11.22
CA THR A 45 12.30 -5.26 -9.95
C THR A 45 12.89 -4.40 -8.85
N LEU A 46 12.24 -4.39 -7.68
CA LEU A 46 12.73 -3.66 -6.53
C LEU A 46 14.00 -4.30 -5.96
N THR A 47 14.94 -3.45 -5.54
CA THR A 47 15.99 -3.85 -4.61
C THR A 47 15.42 -4.14 -3.22
N PRO A 48 16.11 -4.90 -2.35
CA PRO A 48 15.65 -5.13 -0.98
C PRO A 48 15.36 -3.83 -0.20
N ALA A 49 16.23 -2.82 -0.36
CA ALA A 49 16.04 -1.51 0.27
C ALA A 49 14.76 -0.81 -0.22
N GLU A 50 14.43 -0.90 -1.50
CA GLU A 50 13.17 -0.34 -2.03
C GLU A 50 11.95 -1.15 -1.59
N VAL A 51 12.08 -2.46 -1.35
CA VAL A 51 11.00 -3.28 -0.76
C VAL A 51 10.67 -2.79 0.64
N ASP A 52 11.68 -2.53 1.47
CA ASP A 52 11.52 -2.01 2.83
C ASP A 52 10.97 -0.58 2.83
N GLN A 53 11.49 0.29 1.96
CA GLN A 53 10.95 1.64 1.80
C GLN A 53 9.46 1.60 1.39
N ARG A 54 9.10 0.75 0.43
CA ARG A 54 7.70 0.57 0.02
C ARG A 54 6.85 0.02 1.17
N ARG A 55 7.38 -0.88 2.00
CA ARG A 55 6.69 -1.40 3.19
C ARG A 55 6.32 -0.27 4.15
N GLU A 56 7.26 0.60 4.47
CA GLU A 56 7.04 1.75 5.36
C GLU A 56 6.03 2.75 4.80
N GLN A 57 6.09 3.01 3.48
CA GLN A 57 5.14 3.92 2.84
C GLN A 57 3.72 3.32 2.81
N LEU A 58 3.58 2.00 2.58
CA LEU A 58 2.30 1.32 2.64
C LEU A 58 1.73 1.32 4.07
N GLU A 59 2.58 1.14 5.08
CA GLU A 59 2.19 1.23 6.49
C GLU A 59 1.62 2.62 6.82
N LYS A 60 2.35 3.69 6.46
CA LYS A 60 1.87 5.07 6.62
C LYS A 60 0.57 5.34 5.86
N TYR A 61 0.44 4.84 4.63
CA TYR A 61 -0.76 5.00 3.82
C TYR A 61 -1.99 4.30 4.44
N MET A 62 -1.81 3.17 5.13
CA MET A 62 -2.91 2.44 5.79
C MET A 62 -3.35 3.07 7.12
N GLN A 63 -2.51 3.90 7.74
CA GLN A 63 -2.77 4.55 9.03
C GLN A 63 -3.37 5.96 8.91
N ALA A 64 -3.22 6.60 7.75
CA ALA A 64 -3.70 7.96 7.46
C ALA A 64 -5.16 7.96 6.99
#